data_AF-A0A1S0UDH9-F1
#
_entry.id   AF-A0A1S0UDH9-F1
#
_cell.length_a   1.000
_cell.length_b   1.000
_cell.length_c   1.000
_cell.angle_alpha   90.00
_cell.angle_beta   90.00
_cell.angle_gamma   90.00
#
_symmetry.space_group_name_H-M   'P 1'
#
loop_
_entity.id
_entity.type
_entity.pdbx_description
1 polymer ?
#
loop_
_entity_poly.entity_id
_entity_poly.type
_entity_poly.pdbx_seq_one_letter_code
_entity_poly.pdbx_strand_id
1 'polypeptide(L)' 'CKPITVSNTLYKQLAGIAVARNDNYTLNIASRLYVREGFHTKDSFQRVLRYYHYNETLHKFNLEQKDELIQV' A
#
# COMPACT_ATOMS: atom_id res chain seq x y z
N CYS A 1 -19.58 1.60 8.92
CA CYS A 1 -18.29 1.11 8.37
C CYS A 1 -17.14 1.65 9.21
N LYS A 2 -16.25 0.81 9.74
CA LYS A 2 -15.05 1.27 10.45
C LYS A 2 -14.03 1.78 9.43
N PRO A 3 -13.41 2.95 9.63
CA PRO A 3 -12.36 3.42 8.74
C PRO A 3 -11.14 2.49 8.85
N ILE A 4 -10.50 2.22 7.71
CA ILE A 4 -9.18 1.61 7.68
C ILE A 4 -8.18 2.71 8.06
N THR A 5 -7.52 2.56 9.21
CA THR A 5 -6.46 3.46 9.64
C THR A 5 -5.11 2.88 9.21
N VAL A 6 -4.47 3.48 8.22
CA VAL A 6 -3.10 3.12 7.84
C VAL A 6 -2.15 3.99 8.67
N SER A 7 -1.30 3.36 9.49
CA SER A 7 -0.37 4.08 10.37
C SER A 7 0.89 4.50 9.60
N ASN A 8 1.19 5.80 9.63
CA ASN A 8 2.42 6.41 9.09
C ASN A 8 3.70 5.77 9.66
N THR A 9 3.64 5.26 10.90
CA THR A 9 4.79 4.68 11.60
C THR A 9 5.34 3.43 10.90
N LEU A 10 4.45 2.57 10.37
CA LEU A 10 4.85 1.33 9.71
C LEU A 10 5.69 1.61 8.46
N TYR A 11 5.27 2.56 7.63
CA TYR A 11 5.96 2.87 6.38
C TYR A 11 7.31 3.53 6.61
N LYS A 12 7.45 4.34 7.66
CA LYS A 12 8.74 4.89 8.10
C LYS A 12 9.70 3.79 8.58
N GLN A 13 9.20 2.76 9.25
CA GLN A 13 10.02 1.62 9.66
C GLN A 13 10.46 0.79 8.45
N LEU A 14 9.53 0.48 7.53
CA LEU A 14 9.85 -0.21 6.28
C LEU A 14 10.85 0.59 5.43
N ALA A 15 10.72 1.93 5.40
CA ALA A 15 11.69 2.84 4.80
C ALA A 15 13.10 2.62 5.35
N GLY A 16 13.21 2.69 6.68
CA GLY A 16 14.50 2.58 7.35
C GLY A 16 15.14 1.23 7.12
N ILE A 17 14.34 0.16 7.12
CA ILE A 17 14.81 -1.21 6.85
C ILE A 17 15.24 -1.35 5.38
N ALA A 18 14.48 -0.81 4.42
CA ALA A 18 14.83 -0.88 2.99
C ALA A 18 16.08 -0.06 2.64
N VAL A 19 16.33 1.06 3.33
CA VAL A 19 17.52 1.90 3.14
C VAL A 19 18.74 1.36 3.88
N ALA A 20 18.54 0.55 4.92
CA ALA A 20 19.63 -0.12 5.63
C ALA A 20 20.34 -1.08 4.67
N ARG A 21 21.45 -0.62 4.09
CA ARG A 21 22.28 -1.42 3.18
C ARG A 21 22.84 -2.63 3.93
N ASN A 22 22.69 -3.79 3.33
CA ASN A 22 23.30 -5.04 3.78
C ASN A 22 24.04 -5.67 2.62
N ASP A 23 25.30 -6.05 2.82
CA ASP A 23 26.14 -6.63 1.76
C ASP A 23 25.80 -8.09 1.45
N ASN A 24 25.05 -8.77 2.34
CA ASN A 24 24.73 -10.19 2.23
C ASN A 24 23.38 -10.47 1.56
N TYR A 25 22.48 -9.49 1.49
CA TYR A 25 21.18 -9.67 0.84
C TYR A 25 20.60 -8.35 0.33
N THR A 26 19.85 -8.44 -0.76
CA THR A 26 19.02 -7.33 -1.25
C THR A 26 17.60 -7.52 -0.72
N LEU A 27 17.07 -6.50 -0.03
CA LEU A 27 15.68 -6.49 0.43
C LEU A 27 14.85 -5.54 -0.42
N ASN A 28 13.89 -6.10 -1.16
CA ASN A 28 12.94 -5.34 -1.97
C ASN A 28 11.57 -5.36 -1.28
N ILE A 29 11.07 -4.20 -0.88
CA ILE A 29 9.75 -4.04 -0.27
C ILE A 29 8.86 -3.29 -1.25
N ALA A 30 7.73 -3.89 -1.62
CA ALA A 30 6.70 -3.26 -2.42
C ALA A 30 5.33 -3.52 -1.77
N SER A 31 4.55 -2.46 -1.59
CA SER A 31 3.20 -2.54 -1.04
C SER A 31 2.22 -1.96 -2.05
N ARG A 32 1.15 -2.70 -2.37
CA ARG A 32 0.05 -2.22 -3.19
C ARG A 32 -1.25 -2.27 -2.41
N LEU A 33 -2.09 -1.25 -2.57
CA LEU A 33 -3.41 -1.20 -1.96
C LEU A 33 -4.49 -1.32 -3.02
N TYR A 34 -5.43 -2.23 -2.80
CA TYR A 34 -6.55 -2.47 -3.71
C TYR A 34 -7.89 -2.09 -3.06
N VAL A 35 -8.79 -1.54 -3.86
CA VAL A 35 -10.18 -1.26 -3.49
C VAL A 35 -11.11 -1.83 -4.54
N ARG A 36 -12.22 -2.43 -4.10
CA ARG A 36 -13.19 -2.99 -5.03
C ARG A 36 -13.83 -1.87 -5.85
N GLU A 37 -14.02 -2.10 -7.13
CA GLU A 37 -14.72 -1.18 -8.01
C GLU A 37 -16.14 -0.91 -7.49
N GLY A 38 -16.59 0.35 -7.59
CA GLY A 38 -17.86 0.82 -7.00
C GLY A 38 -17.78 1.25 -5.54
N PHE A 39 -16.67 1.01 -4.82
CA PHE A 39 -16.47 1.57 -3.49
C PHE A 39 -15.90 2.99 -3.57
N HIS A 40 -16.58 3.93 -2.91
CA HIS A 40 -16.07 5.28 -2.76
C HIS A 40 -14.93 5.33 -1.73
N THR A 41 -13.87 6.04 -2.07
CA THR A 41 -12.79 6.38 -1.16
C THR A 41 -12.78 7.88 -0.93
N LYS A 42 -12.41 8.30 0.28
CA LYS A 42 -12.31 9.72 0.61
C LYS A 42 -11.07 10.30 -0.08
N ASP A 43 -11.18 11.51 -0.63
CA ASP A 43 -10.02 12.22 -1.19
C ASP A 43 -8.89 12.40 -0.17
N SER A 44 -9.23 12.54 1.11
CA SER A 44 -8.25 12.60 2.20
C SER A 44 -7.42 11.31 2.29
N PHE A 45 -8.00 10.16 2.01
CA PHE A 45 -7.27 8.89 1.99
C PHE A 45 -6.29 8.83 0.81
N GLN A 46 -6.71 9.24 -0.39
CA GLN A 46 -5.81 9.33 -1.54
C GLN A 46 -4.64 10.29 -1.30
N ARG A 47 -4.89 11.43 -0.64
CA ARG A 47 -3.83 12.35 -0.24
C ARG A 47 -2.85 11.69 0.72
N VAL A 48 -3.33 10.94 1.72
CA VAL A 48 -2.44 10.23 2.65
C VAL A 48 -1.54 9.25 1.90
N LEU A 49 -2.07 8.46 0.97
CA LEU A 49 -1.29 7.55 0.14
C LEU A 49 -0.19 8.29 -0.63
N ARG A 50 -0.56 9.38 -1.31
CA ARG A 50 0.41 10.14 -2.10
C ARG A 50 1.54 10.73 -1.25
N TYR A 51 1.22 11.30 -0.09
CA TYR A 51 2.21 12.02 0.73
C TYR A 51 3.03 11.11 1.65
N TYR A 52 2.42 10.06 2.19
CA TYR A 52 3.05 9.24 3.24
C TYR A 52 3.42 7.83 2.80
N HIS A 53 2.96 7.41 1.62
CA HIS A 53 3.19 6.06 1.11
C HIS A 53 3.88 6.10 -0.25
N TYR A 54 5.05 6.75 -0.37
CA TYR A 54 5.90 6.67 -1.58
C TYR A 54 5.21 6.98 -2.91
N ASN A 55 4.28 7.95 -2.91
CA ASN A 55 3.47 8.28 -4.08
C ASN A 55 2.62 7.10 -4.59
N GLU A 56 2.23 6.19 -3.70
CA GLU A 56 1.33 5.07 -3.98
C GLU A 56 -0.06 5.57 -4.37
N THR A 57 -0.70 4.79 -5.24
CA THR A 57 -2.07 5.02 -5.69
C THR A 57 -2.97 3.87 -5.27
N LEU A 58 -4.23 4.16 -5.01
CA LEU A 58 -5.20 3.11 -4.71
C LEU A 58 -5.65 2.44 -6.00
N HIS A 59 -5.33 1.15 -6.16
CA HIS A 59 -5.67 0.36 -7.34
C HIS A 59 -7.10 -0.15 -7.23
N LYS A 60 -7.83 -0.17 -8.34
CA LYS A 60 -9.18 -0.74 -8.38
C LYS A 60 -9.12 -2.17 -8.87
N PHE A 61 -9.96 -3.02 -8.30
CA PHE A 61 -10.16 -4.38 -8.78
C PHE A 61 -11.64 -4.73 -8.90
N ASN A 62 -11.99 -5.58 -9.87
CA ASN A 62 -13.31 -6.19 -9.96
C ASN A 62 -13.29 -7.59 -9.29
N LEU A 63 -14.46 -8.20 -9.06
CA LEU A 63 -14.52 -9.50 -8.38
C LEU A 63 -13.86 -10.63 -9.17
N GLU A 64 -13.81 -10.53 -10.50
CA GLU A 64 -13.21 -11.52 -11.39
C GLU A 64 -11.68 -11.56 -11.21
N GLN A 65 -11.06 -10.41 -10.94
CA GLN A 65 -9.63 -10.25 -10.66
C GLN A 65 -9.24 -10.60 -9.21
N LYS A 66 -10.20 -10.88 -8.33
CA LYS A 66 -9.93 -11.07 -6.89
C LYS A 66 -8.93 -12.21 -6.65
N ASP A 67 -9.12 -13.34 -7.32
CA ASP A 67 -8.32 -14.54 -7.09
C ASP A 67 -6.90 -14.40 -7.67
N GLU A 68 -6.75 -13.61 -8.74
CA GLU A 68 -5.44 -13.22 -9.30
C GLU A 68 -4.63 -12.32 -8.35
N LEU A 69 -5.32 -11.52 -7.52
CA LEU A 69 -4.69 -10.62 -6.55
C LEU A 69 -4.33 -11.30 -5.22
N ILE A 70 -4.98 -12.42 -4.89
CA ILE A 70 -4.73 -13.18 -3.65
C ILE A 70 -3.57 -14.17 -3.82
N GLN A 71 -3.25 -14.57 -5.04
CA GLN A 71 -2.06 -15.37 -5.33
C GLN A 71 -0.80 -14.48 -5.34
N VAL A 72 -0.13 -14.44 -4.19
CA VAL A 72 1.24 -13.91 -4.03
C VAL A 72 2.14 -15.04 -3.57
#